data_AF-A0A645DFG2-F1
#
_entry.id   AF-A0A645DFG2-F1
#
_cell.length_a   1.000
_cell.length_b   1.000
_cell.length_c   1.000
_cell.angle_alpha   90.00
_cell.angle_beta   90.00
_cell.angle_gamma   90.00
#
_symmetry.space_group_name_H-M   'P 1'
#
loop_
_entity.id
_entity.type
_entity.pdbx_description
1 polymer ?
#
loop_
_entity_poly.entity_id
_entity_poly.type
_entity_poly.pdbx_seq_one_letter_code
_entity_poly.pdbx_strand_id
1 'polypeptide(L)'
;MGNNKREGLFLYGSLEYKDENGKTRKIQSPNSDYDLYIRDAVGQFHGIAADQWPESKTSNLTTGDHNSGWHFCKYPFYSDDDTEQMQSDYTEIRLAEVIYSLAECKFRKGQVDEAAKLLNSVRKRNYPQESWLRNLYAPEGQVQLTESELLDEWGREFFAESRRRIDLIRFGKFNTGSWWDKSADTDNHTEIFAITREVLNANHNLVQNPGYSK
;
A
#
# COMPACT_ATOMS: atom_id res chain seq x y z
N MET A 1 -1.97 -8.10 -20.23
CA MET A 1 -0.69 -8.35 -19.55
C MET A 1 0.27 -9.00 -20.56
N GLY A 2 1.56 -9.15 -20.28
CA GLY A 2 2.60 -9.64 -21.22
C GLY A 2 3.04 -8.66 -22.34
N ASN A 3 2.15 -7.75 -22.77
CA ASN A 3 2.41 -6.79 -23.86
C ASN A 3 2.66 -5.34 -23.38
N ASN A 4 2.96 -5.11 -22.10
CA ASN A 4 3.14 -3.77 -21.49
C ASN A 4 1.96 -2.78 -21.67
N LYS A 5 0.76 -3.26 -22.03
CA LYS A 5 -0.46 -2.42 -22.21
C LYS A 5 -1.29 -2.24 -20.94
N ARG A 6 -0.76 -2.65 -19.80
CA ARG A 6 -1.50 -2.59 -18.54
C ARG A 6 -1.36 -1.18 -17.98
N GLU A 7 -2.50 -0.56 -17.70
CA GLU A 7 -2.58 0.74 -17.04
C GLU A 7 -3.27 0.58 -15.68
N GLY A 8 -2.79 1.33 -14.68
CA GLY A 8 -3.37 1.35 -13.34
C GLY A 8 -2.84 0.29 -12.36
N LEU A 9 -2.91 0.64 -11.07
CA LEU A 9 -2.46 -0.18 -9.93
C LEU A 9 -3.62 -0.71 -9.08
N PHE A 10 -4.86 -0.30 -9.38
CA PHE A 10 -6.01 -0.54 -8.53
C PHE A 10 -7.20 -1.11 -9.33
N LEU A 11 -8.06 -1.81 -8.63
CA LEU A 11 -9.28 -2.43 -9.10
C LEU A 11 -10.46 -1.80 -8.33
N TYR A 12 -11.52 -1.45 -9.07
CA TYR A 12 -12.70 -0.77 -8.55
C TYR A 12 -13.95 -1.21 -9.33
N GLY A 13 -15.11 -1.25 -8.67
CA GLY A 13 -16.38 -1.65 -9.27
C GLY A 13 -16.51 -3.15 -9.51
N SER A 14 -17.33 -3.52 -10.50
CA SER A 14 -17.45 -4.91 -10.95
C SER A 14 -16.21 -5.36 -11.71
N LEU A 15 -15.75 -6.56 -11.41
CA LEU A 15 -14.67 -7.21 -12.14
C LEU A 15 -15.25 -8.33 -13.02
N GLU A 16 -15.00 -8.24 -14.32
CA GLU A 16 -15.48 -9.21 -15.30
C GLU A 16 -14.35 -10.07 -15.84
N TYR A 17 -14.64 -11.35 -16.08
CA TYR A 17 -13.74 -12.29 -16.74
C TYR A 17 -14.52 -13.17 -17.73
N LYS A 18 -13.79 -13.88 -18.60
CA LYS A 18 -14.36 -14.87 -19.51
C LYS A 18 -14.17 -16.25 -18.90
N ASP A 19 -15.26 -16.99 -18.71
CA ASP A 19 -15.18 -18.39 -18.25
C ASP A 19 -14.68 -19.32 -19.38
N GLU A 20 -14.48 -20.60 -19.05
CA GLU A 20 -13.98 -21.64 -19.97
C GLU A 20 -14.84 -21.80 -21.25
N ASN A 21 -16.10 -21.34 -21.22
CA ASN A 21 -17.01 -21.37 -22.36
C ASN A 21 -17.07 -20.02 -23.11
N GLY A 22 -16.19 -19.08 -22.79
CA GLY A 22 -16.14 -17.74 -23.38
C GLY A 22 -17.26 -16.79 -22.91
N LYS A 23 -18.04 -17.18 -21.89
CA LYS A 23 -19.12 -16.33 -21.36
C LYS A 23 -18.54 -15.32 -20.38
N THR A 24 -19.00 -14.07 -20.47
CA THR A 24 -18.65 -13.05 -19.48
C THR A 24 -19.30 -13.38 -18.13
N ARG A 25 -18.49 -13.43 -17.09
CA ARG A 25 -18.89 -13.62 -15.69
C ARG A 25 -18.33 -12.48 -14.85
N LYS A 26 -18.93 -12.26 -13.69
CA LYS A 26 -18.36 -11.39 -12.66
C LYS A 26 -17.60 -12.23 -11.64
N ILE A 27 -16.56 -11.65 -11.06
CA ILE A 27 -15.86 -12.27 -9.94
C ILE A 27 -16.82 -12.36 -8.76
N GLN A 28 -16.92 -13.54 -8.17
CA GLN A 28 -17.76 -13.80 -7.00
C GLN A 28 -16.96 -13.68 -5.70
N SER A 29 -17.67 -13.46 -4.59
CA SER A 29 -17.06 -13.52 -3.27
C SER A 29 -16.51 -14.92 -3.00
N PRO A 30 -15.28 -15.04 -2.45
CA PRO A 30 -14.66 -16.35 -2.22
C PRO A 30 -15.39 -17.17 -1.14
N ASN A 31 -16.17 -16.51 -0.28
CA ASN A 31 -16.80 -17.13 0.88
C ASN A 31 -18.34 -17.04 0.84
N SER A 32 -18.94 -16.55 -0.24
CA SER A 32 -20.39 -16.29 -0.32
C SER A 32 -20.89 -16.22 -1.76
N ASP A 33 -22.16 -16.54 -1.97
CA ASP A 33 -22.77 -16.56 -3.31
C ASP A 33 -23.31 -15.19 -3.72
N TYR A 34 -22.41 -14.28 -4.07
CA TYR A 34 -22.74 -12.98 -4.69
C TYR A 34 -21.60 -12.46 -5.57
N ASP A 35 -21.94 -11.65 -6.56
CA ASP A 35 -20.98 -10.97 -7.42
C ASP A 35 -20.33 -9.79 -6.68
N LEU A 36 -19.00 -9.67 -6.76
CA LEU A 36 -18.26 -8.56 -6.16
C LEU A 36 -18.54 -7.24 -6.90
N TYR A 37 -18.67 -6.20 -6.11
CA TYR A 37 -18.66 -4.81 -6.54
C TYR A 37 -17.78 -4.01 -5.57
N ILE A 38 -16.53 -3.77 -5.97
CA ILE A 38 -15.52 -3.09 -5.15
C ILE A 38 -15.88 -1.62 -4.97
N ARG A 39 -15.83 -1.11 -3.73
CA ARG A 39 -16.29 0.23 -3.35
C ARG A 39 -15.22 1.01 -2.61
N ASP A 40 -15.28 2.33 -2.74
CA ASP A 40 -14.46 3.26 -1.97
C ASP A 40 -15.06 3.52 -0.59
N ALA A 41 -15.24 2.45 0.18
CA ALA A 41 -15.81 2.48 1.52
C ALA A 41 -15.53 1.15 2.22
N VAL A 42 -15.61 1.16 3.56
CA VAL A 42 -15.54 -0.06 4.38
C VAL A 42 -16.91 -0.33 5.00
N GLY A 43 -17.41 -1.55 4.79
CA GLY A 43 -18.70 -1.96 5.31
C GLY A 43 -19.12 -3.36 4.84
N GLN A 44 -20.24 -3.84 5.37
CA GLN A 44 -20.81 -5.14 5.02
C GLN A 44 -21.79 -4.97 3.85
N PHE A 45 -21.27 -4.93 2.63
CA PHE A 45 -22.07 -4.73 1.43
C PHE A 45 -22.72 -6.02 0.93
N HIS A 46 -22.05 -7.16 1.06
CA HIS A 46 -22.48 -8.43 0.51
C HIS A 46 -22.94 -8.29 -0.96
N GLY A 47 -24.11 -8.83 -1.31
CA GLY A 47 -24.71 -8.75 -2.64
C GLY A 47 -25.67 -7.58 -2.86
N ILE A 48 -25.66 -6.52 -2.02
CA ILE A 48 -26.53 -5.36 -2.27
C ILE A 48 -26.16 -4.65 -3.58
N ALA A 49 -27.14 -4.00 -4.21
CA ALA A 49 -26.94 -3.31 -5.47
C ALA A 49 -25.89 -2.18 -5.36
N ALA A 50 -25.23 -1.86 -6.47
CA ALA A 50 -24.11 -0.91 -6.53
C ALA A 50 -24.47 0.50 -6.01
N ASP A 51 -25.73 0.90 -6.16
CA ASP A 51 -26.30 2.19 -5.72
C ASP A 51 -26.87 2.15 -4.29
N GLN A 52 -26.91 0.98 -3.67
CA GLN A 52 -27.39 0.79 -2.30
C GLN A 52 -26.24 0.76 -1.30
N TRP A 53 -26.53 1.14 -0.05
CA TRP A 53 -25.57 1.19 1.04
C TRP A 53 -26.08 0.41 2.26
N PRO A 54 -25.21 -0.26 3.02
CA PRO A 54 -25.62 -0.93 4.25
C PRO A 54 -26.22 0.08 5.25
N GLU A 55 -27.16 -0.39 6.06
CA GLU A 55 -27.78 0.42 7.12
C GLU A 55 -26.73 0.86 8.15
N SER A 56 -25.89 -0.09 8.58
CA SER A 56 -24.76 0.20 9.47
C SER A 56 -23.77 1.15 8.79
N LYS A 57 -23.39 2.20 9.52
CA LYS A 57 -22.37 3.18 9.11
C LYS A 57 -21.04 2.96 9.82
N THR A 58 -20.90 1.88 10.57
CA THR A 58 -19.65 1.54 11.26
C THR A 58 -18.61 1.13 10.24
N SER A 59 -17.55 1.93 10.15
CA SER A 59 -16.39 1.69 9.32
C SER A 59 -15.22 1.33 10.24
N ASN A 60 -14.93 0.05 10.40
CA ASN A 60 -13.68 -0.47 10.99
C ASN A 60 -13.21 -1.75 10.27
N LEU A 61 -12.02 -2.25 10.61
CA LEU A 61 -11.43 -3.47 10.05
C LEU A 61 -12.36 -4.68 10.19
N THR A 62 -13.13 -4.74 11.28
CA THR A 62 -14.02 -5.88 11.57
C THR A 62 -15.36 -5.80 10.83
N THR A 63 -15.73 -4.65 10.27
CA THR A 63 -16.96 -4.46 9.51
C THR A 63 -16.74 -4.42 8.00
N GLY A 64 -15.50 -4.59 7.53
CA GLY A 64 -15.20 -4.73 6.11
C GLY A 64 -15.56 -6.11 5.55
N ASP A 65 -15.98 -6.15 4.29
CA ASP A 65 -16.16 -7.36 3.49
C ASP A 65 -15.28 -7.32 2.21
N HIS A 66 -15.41 -8.31 1.33
CA HIS A 66 -14.63 -8.35 0.07
C HIS A 66 -14.92 -7.21 -0.92
N ASN A 67 -16.01 -6.46 -0.73
CA ASN A 67 -16.32 -5.26 -1.52
C ASN A 67 -15.65 -4.00 -0.96
N SER A 68 -15.08 -4.08 0.26
CA SER A 68 -14.57 -2.92 0.98
C SER A 68 -13.19 -2.47 0.51
N GLY A 69 -13.08 -1.18 0.20
CA GLY A 69 -11.83 -0.52 -0.20
C GLY A 69 -11.38 -0.87 -1.62
N TRP A 70 -10.50 -0.04 -2.17
CA TRP A 70 -9.87 -0.32 -3.46
C TRP A 70 -8.91 -1.50 -3.31
N HIS A 71 -9.04 -2.48 -4.20
CA HIS A 71 -8.09 -3.58 -4.27
C HIS A 71 -6.91 -3.16 -5.12
N PHE A 72 -5.69 -3.51 -4.71
CA PHE A 72 -4.51 -3.22 -5.51
C PHE A 72 -4.05 -4.46 -6.27
N CYS A 73 -3.41 -4.22 -7.41
CA CYS A 73 -2.70 -5.22 -8.18
C CYS A 73 -1.42 -4.58 -8.67
N LYS A 74 -0.42 -4.37 -7.81
CA LYS A 74 0.81 -3.67 -8.25
C LYS A 74 1.66 -4.54 -9.15
N TYR A 75 1.89 -5.77 -8.73
CA TYR A 75 2.53 -6.81 -9.52
C TYR A 75 1.48 -7.48 -10.42
N PRO A 76 1.76 -7.67 -11.73
CA PRO A 76 0.81 -8.31 -12.64
C PRO A 76 0.62 -9.80 -12.32
N PHE A 77 -0.61 -10.27 -12.54
CA PHE A 77 -0.93 -11.69 -12.58
C PHE A 77 -0.69 -12.21 -14.00
N TYR A 78 -0.03 -13.35 -14.12
CA TYR A 78 0.18 -14.02 -15.41
C TYR A 78 -0.94 -15.02 -15.66
N SER A 79 -1.09 -15.42 -16.93
CA SER A 79 -2.10 -16.40 -17.33
C SER A 79 -1.72 -17.79 -16.84
N ASP A 80 -2.69 -18.60 -16.42
CA ASP A 80 -2.46 -20.01 -16.07
C ASP A 80 -2.02 -20.84 -17.30
N ASP A 81 -2.43 -20.42 -18.50
CA ASP A 81 -2.02 -21.00 -19.78
C ASP A 81 -0.62 -20.56 -20.26
N ASP A 82 0.11 -19.75 -19.47
CA ASP A 82 1.50 -19.42 -19.79
C ASP A 82 2.34 -20.71 -19.77
N THR A 83 2.96 -21.04 -20.90
CA THR A 83 3.63 -22.35 -21.10
C THR A 83 4.76 -22.60 -20.11
N GLU A 84 5.36 -21.53 -19.56
CA GLU A 84 6.44 -21.60 -18.59
C GLU A 84 5.97 -21.26 -17.17
N GLN A 85 4.65 -21.07 -16.97
CA GLN A 85 4.02 -20.67 -15.71
C GLN A 85 4.71 -19.48 -15.04
N MET A 86 5.19 -18.53 -15.85
CA MET A 86 5.96 -17.40 -15.35
C MET A 86 5.13 -16.59 -14.36
N GLN A 87 5.75 -16.14 -13.28
CA GLN A 87 5.13 -15.29 -12.26
C GLN A 87 5.91 -13.98 -12.12
N SER A 88 5.27 -12.98 -11.51
CA SER A 88 5.96 -11.75 -11.16
C SER A 88 7.02 -12.02 -10.09
N ASP A 89 8.26 -11.62 -10.34
CA ASP A 89 9.26 -11.53 -9.29
C ASP A 89 8.84 -10.49 -8.24
N TYR A 90 9.01 -10.84 -6.97
CA TYR A 90 8.87 -9.88 -5.89
C TYR A 90 10.17 -9.08 -5.75
N THR A 91 10.08 -7.76 -5.95
CA THR A 91 11.25 -6.89 -5.94
C THR A 91 11.62 -6.50 -4.50
N GLU A 92 12.53 -7.25 -3.88
CA GLU A 92 12.98 -6.96 -2.51
C GLU A 92 13.78 -5.65 -2.41
N ILE A 93 14.66 -5.38 -3.39
CA ILE A 93 15.48 -4.17 -3.43
C ILE A 93 15.47 -3.60 -4.84
N ARG A 94 15.32 -2.28 -4.96
CA ARG A 94 15.39 -1.57 -6.24
C ARG A 94 16.11 -0.25 -6.14
N LEU A 95 16.67 0.22 -7.25
CA LEU A 95 17.48 1.44 -7.32
C LEU A 95 16.77 2.66 -6.72
N ALA A 96 15.46 2.79 -6.91
CA ALA A 96 14.68 3.89 -6.35
C ALA A 96 14.77 3.94 -4.81
N GLU A 97 14.88 2.80 -4.13
CA GLU A 97 15.02 2.77 -2.66
C GLU A 97 16.33 3.40 -2.23
N VAL A 98 17.42 3.09 -2.94
CA VAL A 98 18.74 3.66 -2.68
C VAL A 98 18.73 5.17 -2.94
N ILE A 99 18.10 5.60 -4.04
CA ILE A 99 17.94 7.02 -4.38
C ILE A 99 17.12 7.74 -3.31
N TYR A 100 15.99 7.18 -2.87
CA TYR A 100 15.11 7.78 -1.88
C TYR A 100 15.76 7.81 -0.50
N SER A 101 16.52 6.79 -0.13
CA SER A 101 17.29 6.76 1.11
C SER A 101 18.35 7.88 1.13
N LEU A 102 19.04 8.10 0.01
CA LEU A 102 19.96 9.22 -0.13
C LEU A 102 19.23 10.57 -0.12
N ALA A 103 18.08 10.68 -0.78
CA ALA A 103 17.27 11.89 -0.78
C ALA A 103 16.79 12.24 0.64
N GLU A 104 16.34 11.26 1.42
CA GLU A 104 15.97 11.47 2.83
C GLU A 104 17.17 11.93 3.67
N CYS A 105 18.35 11.31 3.50
CA CYS A 105 19.58 11.77 4.15
C CYS A 105 19.91 13.23 3.81
N LYS A 106 19.76 13.61 2.53
CA LYS A 106 19.99 14.99 2.06
C LYS A 106 18.97 15.97 2.64
N PHE A 107 17.70 15.60 2.63
CA PHE A 107 16.61 16.37 3.21
C PHE A 107 16.86 16.64 4.70
N ARG A 108 17.20 15.62 5.48
CA ARG A 108 17.51 15.74 6.92
C ARG A 108 18.75 16.60 7.21
N LYS A 109 19.65 16.78 6.24
CA LYS A 109 20.79 17.70 6.32
C LYS A 109 20.47 19.14 5.86
N GLY A 110 19.20 19.44 5.58
CA GLY A 110 18.76 20.75 5.05
C GLY A 110 19.08 20.96 3.57
N GLN A 111 19.52 19.92 2.85
CA GLN A 111 19.86 19.98 1.42
C GLN A 111 18.63 19.65 0.57
N VAL A 112 17.55 20.44 0.72
CA VAL A 112 16.22 20.13 0.17
C VAL A 112 16.22 20.06 -1.35
N ASP A 113 16.84 21.01 -2.04
CA ASP A 113 16.91 21.00 -3.52
C ASP A 113 17.63 19.77 -4.08
N GLU A 114 18.67 19.29 -3.39
CA GLU A 114 19.41 18.09 -3.78
C GLU A 114 18.59 16.82 -3.55
N ALA A 115 17.82 16.77 -2.46
CA ALA A 115 16.85 15.69 -2.23
C ALA A 115 15.76 15.69 -3.31
N ALA A 116 15.22 16.86 -3.64
CA ALA A 116 14.18 17.02 -4.67
C ALA A 116 14.65 16.54 -6.04
N LYS A 117 15.86 16.90 -6.47
CA LYS A 117 16.47 16.41 -7.73
C LYS A 117 16.57 14.88 -7.77
N LEU A 118 17.01 14.26 -6.67
CA LEU A 118 17.09 12.80 -6.56
C LEU A 118 15.71 12.15 -6.71
N LEU A 119 14.69 12.64 -5.99
CA LEU A 119 13.33 12.10 -6.11
C LEU A 119 12.74 12.34 -7.51
N ASN A 120 12.99 13.50 -8.11
CA ASN A 120 12.53 13.84 -9.46
C ASN A 120 13.13 12.91 -10.52
N SER A 121 14.35 12.40 -10.33
CA SER A 121 14.95 11.41 -11.23
C SER A 121 14.12 10.12 -11.34
N VAL A 122 13.37 9.77 -10.29
CA VAL A 122 12.45 8.63 -10.27
C VAL A 122 11.04 9.07 -10.69
N ARG A 123 10.52 10.18 -10.13
CA ARG A 123 9.15 10.66 -10.40
C ARG A 123 8.88 10.92 -11.88
N LYS A 124 9.88 11.36 -12.66
CA LYS A 124 9.72 11.58 -14.11
C LYS A 124 9.22 10.33 -14.85
N ARG A 125 9.53 9.12 -14.36
CA ARG A 125 9.03 7.86 -14.94
C ARG A 125 7.51 7.70 -14.75
N ASN A 126 6.96 8.26 -13.66
CA ASN A 126 5.56 8.10 -13.27
C ASN A 126 4.62 9.12 -13.95
N TYR A 127 5.16 10.13 -14.63
CA TYR A 127 4.36 11.22 -15.21
C TYR A 127 4.79 11.53 -16.64
N PRO A 128 3.83 11.81 -17.55
CA PRO A 128 4.17 12.28 -18.88
C PRO A 128 4.75 13.70 -18.80
N GLN A 129 5.59 14.07 -19.78
CA GLN A 129 6.46 15.24 -19.72
C GLN A 129 5.70 16.57 -19.56
N GLU A 130 4.56 16.69 -20.23
CA GLU A 130 3.64 17.84 -20.13
C GLU A 130 3.10 18.07 -18.72
N SER A 131 3.15 17.03 -17.88
CA SER A 131 2.70 17.07 -16.50
C SER A 131 3.85 17.21 -15.50
N TRP A 132 5.11 17.32 -15.94
CA TRP A 132 6.25 17.41 -15.02
C TRP A 132 6.21 18.66 -14.15
N LEU A 133 5.91 19.83 -14.71
CA LEU A 133 5.90 21.08 -13.96
C LEU A 133 4.98 21.01 -12.72
N ARG A 134 3.80 20.38 -12.85
CA ARG A 134 2.82 20.27 -11.76
C ARG A 134 3.11 19.15 -10.75
N ASN A 135 3.87 18.12 -11.14
CA ASN A 135 4.07 16.92 -10.32
C ASN A 135 5.49 16.77 -9.78
N LEU A 136 6.51 17.44 -10.35
CA LEU A 136 7.87 17.37 -9.83
C LEU A 136 8.07 18.34 -8.67
N TYR A 137 9.04 18.02 -7.82
CA TYR A 137 9.44 18.89 -6.73
C TYR A 137 10.23 20.08 -7.24
N ALA A 138 10.08 21.24 -6.58
CA ALA A 138 10.91 22.41 -6.82
C ALA A 138 12.41 22.06 -6.63
N PRO A 139 13.32 22.65 -7.43
CA PRO A 139 13.07 23.71 -8.42
C PRO A 139 12.66 23.22 -9.82
N GLU A 140 12.65 21.91 -10.10
CA GLU A 140 12.31 21.40 -11.44
C GLU A 140 10.80 21.40 -11.73
N GLY A 141 9.98 21.36 -10.68
CA GLY A 141 8.53 21.53 -10.74
C GLY A 141 8.02 22.52 -9.71
N GLN A 142 6.74 22.38 -9.33
CA GLN A 142 6.03 23.32 -8.45
C GLN A 142 5.68 22.71 -7.08
N VAL A 143 5.90 21.40 -6.88
CA VAL A 143 5.55 20.74 -5.61
C VAL A 143 6.62 21.04 -4.56
N GLN A 144 6.20 21.42 -3.37
CA GLN A 144 7.12 21.66 -2.25
C GLN A 144 7.45 20.37 -1.53
N LEU A 145 8.75 20.06 -1.42
CA LEU A 145 9.21 18.90 -0.67
C LEU A 145 9.28 19.24 0.82
N THR A 146 8.26 18.85 1.57
CA THR A 146 8.21 18.93 3.04
C THR A 146 8.48 17.55 3.66
N GLU A 147 8.65 17.47 4.99
CA GLU A 147 8.83 16.17 5.65
C GLU A 147 7.58 15.27 5.52
N SER A 148 6.38 15.86 5.60
CA SER A 148 5.13 15.11 5.38
C SER A 148 5.04 14.60 3.94
N GLU A 149 5.39 15.44 2.96
CA GLU A 149 5.37 15.07 1.55
C GLU A 149 6.41 14.00 1.24
N LEU A 150 7.60 14.05 1.85
CA LEU A 150 8.62 13.02 1.72
C LEU A 150 8.12 11.66 2.26
N LEU A 151 7.43 11.66 3.40
CA LEU A 151 6.81 10.45 3.94
C LEU A 151 5.70 9.93 3.01
N ASP A 152 4.86 10.81 2.48
CA ASP A 152 3.83 10.42 1.52
C ASP A 152 4.43 9.88 0.22
N GLU A 153 5.58 10.38 -0.19
CA GLU A 153 6.28 9.93 -1.39
C GLU A 153 6.89 8.53 -1.25
N TRP A 154 7.49 8.23 -0.09
CA TRP A 154 7.83 6.85 0.26
C TRP A 154 6.60 5.94 0.16
N GLY A 155 5.44 6.43 0.64
CA GLY A 155 4.17 5.72 0.56
C GLY A 155 3.71 5.45 -0.87
N ARG A 156 3.76 6.45 -1.76
CA ARG A 156 3.31 6.32 -3.16
C ARG A 156 4.21 5.41 -3.98
N GLU A 157 5.53 5.65 -3.93
CA GLU A 157 6.47 4.91 -4.77
C GLU A 157 6.52 3.42 -4.36
N PHE A 158 6.43 3.12 -3.06
CA PHE A 158 6.58 1.76 -2.52
C PHE A 158 5.30 1.18 -1.91
N PHE A 159 4.15 1.71 -2.30
CA PHE A 159 2.86 1.12 -1.94
C PHE A 159 2.86 -0.38 -2.26
N ALA A 160 2.39 -1.22 -1.33
CA ALA A 160 2.38 -2.68 -1.44
C ALA A 160 3.76 -3.37 -1.63
N GLU A 161 4.85 -2.77 -1.14
CA GLU A 161 6.20 -3.36 -1.12
C GLU A 161 6.75 -3.52 0.32
N SER A 162 5.90 -3.90 1.27
CA SER A 162 6.28 -4.33 2.65
C SER A 162 7.13 -3.37 3.50
N ARG A 163 7.21 -2.09 3.17
CA ARG A 163 8.09 -1.13 3.88
C ARG A 163 7.40 -0.03 4.69
N ARG A 164 6.10 0.19 4.52
CA ARG A 164 5.42 1.35 5.10
C ARG A 164 5.61 1.46 6.62
N ARG A 165 5.65 0.34 7.34
CA ARG A 165 5.90 0.29 8.79
C ARG A 165 7.25 0.91 9.17
N ILE A 166 8.34 0.52 8.50
CA ILE A 166 9.69 1.00 8.85
C ILE A 166 9.86 2.49 8.54
N ASP A 167 9.22 2.98 7.49
CA ASP A 167 9.21 4.41 7.15
C ASP A 167 8.43 5.21 8.18
N LEU A 168 7.24 4.74 8.58
CA LEU A 168 6.44 5.39 9.62
C LEU A 168 7.17 5.45 10.97
N ILE A 169 7.90 4.41 11.37
CA ILE A 169 8.70 4.41 12.60
C ILE A 169 9.81 5.46 12.50
N ARG A 170 10.57 5.48 11.39
CA ARG A 170 11.67 6.43 11.18
C ARG A 170 11.22 7.90 11.17
N PHE A 171 9.99 8.16 10.73
CA PHE A 171 9.37 9.49 10.75
C PHE A 171 8.59 9.79 12.04
N GLY A 172 8.61 8.89 13.02
CA GLY A 172 7.90 9.06 14.29
C GLY A 172 6.37 9.15 14.12
N LYS A 173 5.82 8.49 13.11
CA LYS A 173 4.38 8.49 12.78
C LYS A 173 3.66 7.19 13.05
N PHE A 174 4.38 6.08 13.31
CA PHE A 174 3.76 4.77 13.48
C PHE A 174 2.77 4.73 14.66
N ASN A 175 3.21 5.21 15.82
CA ASN A 175 2.38 5.24 17.04
C ASN A 175 1.56 6.52 17.16
N THR A 176 2.08 7.66 16.71
CA THR A 176 1.39 8.96 16.86
C THR A 176 0.34 9.21 15.78
N GLY A 177 0.43 8.53 14.65
CA GLY A 177 -0.48 8.67 13.53
C GLY A 177 -1.86 8.12 13.87
N SER A 178 -2.89 8.81 13.41
CA SER A 178 -4.27 8.31 13.41
C SER A 178 -4.75 8.15 11.97
N TRP A 179 -5.55 7.12 11.73
CA TRP A 179 -6.24 6.90 10.46
C TRP A 179 -7.66 6.40 10.75
N TRP A 180 -8.45 6.15 9.71
CA TRP A 180 -9.89 5.95 9.84
C TRP A 180 -10.30 4.83 10.82
N ASP A 181 -9.44 3.84 11.08
CA ASP A 181 -9.68 2.74 12.04
C ASP A 181 -8.62 2.60 13.15
N LYS A 182 -7.82 3.64 13.40
CA LYS A 182 -6.81 3.59 14.45
C LYS A 182 -6.58 4.98 15.03
N SER A 183 -6.74 5.10 16.33
CA SER A 183 -6.24 6.24 17.10
C SER A 183 -4.73 6.14 17.30
N ALA A 184 -4.09 7.24 17.67
CA ALA A 184 -2.73 7.20 18.19
C ALA A 184 -2.64 6.17 19.34
N ASP A 185 -1.52 5.44 19.37
CA ASP A 185 -1.23 4.50 20.45
C ASP A 185 -0.89 5.29 21.72
N THR A 186 -1.07 4.66 22.88
CA THR A 186 -0.78 5.28 24.18
C THR A 186 0.72 5.53 24.41
N ASP A 187 1.57 4.77 23.72
CA ASP A 187 3.02 4.77 23.83
C ASP A 187 3.64 4.09 22.58
N ASN A 188 4.97 3.92 22.59
CA ASN A 188 5.76 3.47 21.45
C ASN A 188 6.16 1.98 21.50
N HIS A 189 5.66 1.19 22.46
CA HIS A 189 6.17 -0.17 22.64
C HIS A 189 5.91 -1.08 21.42
N THR A 190 4.92 -0.77 20.59
CA THR A 190 4.59 -1.52 19.36
C THR A 190 5.50 -1.24 18.16
N GLU A 191 6.46 -0.31 18.29
CA GLU A 191 7.54 -0.12 17.31
C GLU A 191 8.43 -1.38 17.20
N ILE A 192 8.49 -2.19 18.25
CA ILE A 192 9.17 -3.49 18.28
C ILE A 192 8.12 -4.57 18.54
N PHE A 193 8.10 -5.64 17.75
CA PHE A 193 7.12 -6.71 17.95
C PHE A 193 7.33 -7.44 19.27
N ALA A 194 6.24 -7.91 19.88
CA ALA A 194 6.30 -8.83 21.02
C ALA A 194 6.98 -10.15 20.62
N ILE A 195 7.74 -10.72 21.54
CA ILE A 195 8.15 -12.11 21.45
C ILE A 195 6.94 -12.98 21.80
N THR A 196 6.64 -13.99 20.98
CA THR A 196 5.48 -14.86 21.20
C THR A 196 5.62 -15.66 22.50
N ARG A 197 4.49 -15.96 23.14
CA ARG A 197 4.47 -16.71 24.40
C ARG A 197 5.11 -18.08 24.27
N GLU A 198 4.93 -18.75 23.14
CA GLU A 198 5.55 -20.04 22.84
C GLU A 198 7.07 -19.96 22.88
N VAL A 199 7.66 -18.92 22.28
CA VAL A 199 9.11 -18.69 22.27
C VAL A 199 9.66 -18.39 23.66
N LEU A 200 8.95 -17.57 24.46
CA LEU A 200 9.34 -17.27 25.84
C LEU A 200 9.23 -18.49 26.77
N ASN A 201 8.22 -19.34 26.56
CA ASN A 201 8.05 -20.57 27.33
C ASN A 201 9.14 -21.60 26.97
N ALA A 202 9.56 -21.66 25.71
CA ALA A 202 10.60 -22.58 25.26
C ALA A 202 12.02 -22.17 25.70
N ASN A 203 12.28 -20.86 25.83
CA ASN A 203 13.59 -20.35 26.24
C ASN A 203 13.46 -19.25 27.30
N HIS A 204 13.63 -19.64 28.57
CA HIS A 204 13.54 -18.73 29.71
C HIS A 204 14.68 -17.69 29.82
N ASN A 205 15.72 -17.77 28.97
CA ASN A 205 16.73 -16.72 28.89
C ASN A 205 16.26 -15.51 28.07
N LEU A 206 15.18 -15.66 27.28
CA LEU A 206 14.61 -14.56 26.53
C LEU A 206 13.81 -13.65 27.46
N VAL A 207 14.03 -12.35 27.30
CA VAL A 207 13.29 -11.30 28.00
C VAL A 207 12.36 -10.65 26.99
N GLN A 208 11.10 -10.49 27.36
CA GLN A 208 10.11 -9.80 26.54
C GLN A 208 10.55 -8.36 26.23
N ASN A 209 10.20 -7.87 25.04
CA ASN A 209 10.42 -6.48 24.66
C ASN A 209 9.66 -5.53 25.61
N PRO A 210 10.21 -4.33 25.90
CA PRO A 210 9.58 -3.37 26.82
C PRO A 210 8.13 -3.08 26.44
N GLY A 211 7.26 -2.89 27.44
CA GLY A 211 5.84 -2.54 27.26
C GLY A 211 4.89 -3.73 27.11
N TYR A 212 5.38 -4.91 26.76
CA TYR A 212 4.56 -6.13 26.66
C TYR A 212 4.52 -6.92 27.96
N SER A 213 3.39 -7.61 28.20
CA SER A 213 3.29 -8.60 29.28
C SER A 213 4.16 -9.83 29.00
N LYS A 214 4.68 -10.44 30.07
CA LYS A 214 5.40 -11.71 30.00
C LYS A 214 4.44 -12.87 29.83
#